data_AF-A0A0D8CJN9-F1
#
_entry.id   AF-A0A0D8CJN9-F1
#
_cell.length_a   1.000
_cell.length_b   1.000
_cell.length_c   1.000
_cell.angle_alpha   90.00
_cell.angle_beta   90.00
_cell.angle_gamma   90.00
#
_symmetry.space_group_name_H-M   'P 1'
#
loop_
_entity.id
_entity.type
_entity.pdbx_description
1 polymer ?
#
loop_
_entity_poly.entity_id
_entity_poly.type
_entity_poly.pdbx_seq_one_letter_code
_entity_poly.pdbx_strand_id
1 'polypeptide(L)'
;MVQAVGTTNHAVLNGAIPGANGVAYQKVAQAAAYAVQDSTDYMRNIMSMATATTGVAMQKMLAENKPDPYDKIIEAATKAVADAQKTFTSVGQAASGVVKDFDNLA
;
A
#
# COMPACT_ATOMS: atom_id res chain seq x y z
N MET A 1 9.14 1.74 -21.36
CA MET A 1 8.80 0.74 -20.33
C MET A 1 8.90 -0.70 -20.84
N VAL A 2 8.36 -1.05 -22.02
CA VAL A 2 8.47 -2.40 -22.61
C VAL A 2 9.93 -2.87 -22.81
N GLN A 3 10.83 -1.96 -23.20
CA GLN A 3 12.26 -2.28 -23.31
C GLN A 3 12.93 -2.55 -21.95
N ALA A 4 12.52 -1.87 -20.86
CA ALA A 4 13.11 -2.09 -19.53
C ALA A 4 12.71 -3.46 -18.95
N VAL A 5 11.48 -3.91 -19.21
CA VAL A 5 11.01 -5.26 -18.86
C VAL A 5 11.72 -6.32 -19.69
N GLY A 6 11.91 -6.09 -21.00
CA GLY A 6 12.67 -6.99 -21.88
C GLY A 6 14.12 -7.17 -21.45
N THR A 7 14.82 -6.10 -21.10
CA THR A 7 16.21 -6.16 -20.61
C THR A 7 16.30 -6.81 -19.22
N THR A 8 15.30 -6.61 -18.36
CA THR A 8 15.24 -7.25 -17.04
C THR A 8 15.00 -8.75 -17.15
N ASN A 9 14.05 -9.19 -18.01
CA ASN A 9 13.82 -10.61 -18.27
C ASN A 9 15.07 -11.28 -18.87
N HIS A 10 15.78 -10.62 -19.79
CA HIS A 10 16.99 -11.18 -20.38
C HIS A 10 18.15 -11.29 -19.36
N ALA A 11 18.27 -10.35 -18.41
CA ALA A 11 19.32 -10.39 -17.39
C ALA A 11 19.05 -11.40 -16.26
N VAL A 12 17.78 -11.64 -15.92
CA VAL A 12 17.39 -12.57 -14.84
C VAL A 12 17.28 -14.01 -15.36
N LEU A 13 16.75 -14.22 -16.57
CA LEU A 13 16.50 -15.56 -17.10
C LEU A 13 17.74 -16.22 -17.76
N ASN A 14 18.69 -15.45 -18.30
CA ASN A 14 19.96 -16.00 -18.81
C ASN A 14 21.07 -16.10 -17.74
N GLY A 15 20.80 -15.67 -16.51
CA GLY A 15 21.76 -15.64 -15.42
C GLY A 15 21.90 -16.98 -14.70
N ALA A 16 22.30 -18.06 -15.38
CA ALA A 16 22.78 -19.28 -14.73
C ALA A 16 24.21 -19.09 -14.16
N ILE A 17 24.44 -17.98 -13.45
CA ILE A 17 25.71 -17.64 -12.80
C ILE A 17 25.43 -17.58 -11.28
N PRO A 18 26.26 -18.18 -10.40
CA PRO A 18 26.05 -18.26 -8.94
C PRO A 18 25.87 -16.94 -8.13
N GLY A 19 25.56 -15.81 -8.76
CA GLY A 19 25.18 -14.54 -8.12
C GLY A 19 23.95 -13.84 -8.73
N ALA A 20 23.38 -14.37 -9.83
CA ALA A 20 22.20 -13.78 -10.47
C ALA A 20 20.93 -13.95 -9.62
N ASN A 21 20.80 -15.07 -8.89
CA ASN A 21 19.70 -15.31 -7.94
C ASN A 21 19.71 -14.27 -6.82
N GLY A 22 20.88 -13.86 -6.31
CA GLY A 22 21.00 -12.83 -5.28
C GLY A 22 20.59 -11.44 -5.77
N VAL A 23 20.97 -11.07 -7.00
CA VAL A 23 20.55 -9.80 -7.60
C VAL A 23 19.05 -9.79 -7.91
N ALA A 24 18.50 -10.91 -8.38
CA ALA A 24 17.07 -11.04 -8.64
C ALA A 24 16.26 -10.98 -7.32
N TYR A 25 16.72 -11.66 -6.27
CA TYR A 25 16.14 -11.59 -4.93
C TYR A 25 16.12 -10.16 -4.41
N GLN A 26 17.25 -9.44 -4.51
CA GLN A 26 17.34 -8.05 -4.07
C GLN A 26 16.34 -7.14 -4.80
N LYS A 27 16.13 -7.35 -6.11
CA LYS A 27 15.14 -6.59 -6.89
C LYS A 27 13.71 -6.92 -6.49
N VAL A 28 13.41 -8.20 -6.24
CA VAL A 28 12.09 -8.63 -5.75
C VAL A 28 11.81 -8.06 -4.36
N ALA A 29 12.77 -8.17 -3.45
CA ALA A 29 12.69 -7.59 -2.10
C ALA A 29 12.50 -6.06 -2.15
N GLN A 30 13.21 -5.37 -3.05
CA GLN A 30 13.06 -3.93 -3.24
C GLN A 30 11.69 -3.56 -3.80
N ALA A 31 11.18 -4.29 -4.79
CA ALA A 31 9.84 -4.04 -5.34
C ALA A 31 8.75 -4.27 -4.29
N ALA A 32 8.88 -5.32 -3.49
CA ALA A 32 8.01 -5.59 -2.35
C ALA A 32 8.07 -4.46 -1.31
N ALA A 33 9.27 -3.95 -1.00
CA ALA A 33 9.44 -2.82 -0.10
C ALA A 33 8.77 -1.54 -0.63
N TYR A 34 8.88 -1.24 -1.92
CA TYR A 34 8.20 -0.10 -2.55
C TYR A 34 6.68 -0.23 -2.49
N ALA A 35 6.13 -1.42 -2.77
CA ALA A 35 4.68 -1.64 -2.66
C ALA A 35 4.16 -1.37 -1.24
N VAL A 36 4.90 -1.81 -0.21
CA VAL A 36 4.56 -1.54 1.20
C VAL A 36 4.65 -0.05 1.52
N GLN A 37 5.67 0.65 1.01
CA GLN A 37 5.84 2.09 1.20
C GLN A 37 4.68 2.88 0.57
N ASP A 38 4.37 2.60 -0.71
CA ASP A 38 3.25 3.23 -1.43
C ASP A 38 1.93 3.01 -0.69
N SER A 39 1.69 1.79 -0.21
CA SER A 39 0.48 1.50 0.55
C SER A 39 0.46 2.18 1.92
N THR A 40 1.62 2.40 2.54
CA THR A 40 1.72 3.16 3.79
C THR A 40 1.37 4.63 3.54
N ASP A 41 1.89 5.20 2.45
CA ASP A 41 1.63 6.59 2.08
C ASP A 41 0.18 6.82 1.69
N TYR A 42 -0.43 5.86 0.98
CA TYR A 42 -1.88 5.84 0.76
C TYR A 42 -2.65 5.86 2.08
N MET A 43 -2.31 4.99 3.03
CA MET A 43 -2.97 4.95 4.34
C MET A 43 -2.83 6.27 5.10
N ARG A 44 -1.63 6.87 5.11
CA ARG A 44 -1.39 8.19 5.74
C ARG A 44 -2.24 9.28 5.12
N ASN A 45 -2.31 9.33 3.78
CA ASN A 45 -3.12 10.31 3.06
C ASN A 45 -4.60 10.19 3.46
N ILE A 46 -5.16 8.99 3.40
CA ILE A 46 -6.55 8.73 3.79
C ILE A 46 -6.79 9.12 5.25
N MET A 47 -5.88 8.78 6.17
CA MET A 47 -5.98 9.18 7.58
C MET A 47 -6.01 10.70 7.76
N SER A 48 -5.15 11.44 7.06
CA SER A 48 -5.15 12.90 7.10
C SER A 48 -6.46 13.50 6.56
N MET A 49 -6.94 13.01 5.41
CA MET A 49 -8.20 13.45 4.82
C MET A 49 -9.40 13.14 5.71
N ALA A 50 -9.46 11.92 6.27
CA ALA A 50 -10.52 11.49 7.16
C ALA A 50 -10.54 12.32 8.46
N THR A 51 -9.38 12.59 9.05
CA THR A 51 -9.26 13.43 10.26
C THR A 51 -9.76 14.85 10.00
N ALA A 52 -9.36 15.46 8.89
CA ALA A 52 -9.83 16.79 8.50
C ALA A 52 -11.35 16.80 8.26
N THR A 53 -11.87 15.80 7.55
CA THR A 53 -13.30 15.65 7.27
C THR A 53 -14.11 15.49 8.55
N THR A 54 -13.68 14.61 9.46
CA THR A 54 -14.29 14.41 10.77
C THR A 54 -14.27 15.70 11.59
N GLY A 55 -13.15 16.43 11.60
CA GLY A 55 -13.05 17.73 12.27
C GLY A 55 -14.10 18.74 11.79
N VAL A 56 -14.23 18.93 10.47
CA VAL A 56 -15.21 19.85 9.88
C VAL A 56 -16.65 19.39 10.14
N ALA A 57 -16.93 18.08 10.02
CA ALA A 57 -18.25 17.52 10.29
C ALA A 57 -18.65 17.73 11.76
N MET A 58 -17.74 17.47 12.70
CA MET A 58 -17.99 17.72 14.14
C MET A 58 -18.25 19.21 14.41
N GLN A 59 -17.47 20.11 13.81
CA GLN A 59 -17.68 21.55 13.98
C GLN A 59 -19.09 21.97 13.52
N LYS A 60 -19.52 21.49 12.36
CA LYS A 60 -20.87 21.80 11.84
C LYS A 60 -21.98 21.16 12.67
N MET A 61 -21.80 19.92 13.11
CA MET A 61 -22.73 19.22 13.99
C MET A 61 -22.99 20.00 15.28
N LEU A 62 -21.93 20.53 15.89
CA LEU A 62 -22.02 21.33 17.11
C LEU A 62 -22.64 22.71 16.84
N ALA A 63 -22.24 23.38 15.75
CA ALA A 63 -22.74 24.71 15.40
C ALA A 63 -24.24 24.71 15.07
N GLU A 64 -24.73 23.66 14.41
CA GLU A 64 -26.13 23.53 14.00
C GLU A 64 -26.98 22.76 15.02
N ASN A 65 -26.36 22.22 16.07
CA ASN A 65 -26.99 21.38 17.09
C ASN A 65 -27.83 20.24 16.48
N LYS A 66 -27.35 19.66 15.38
CA LYS A 66 -28.03 18.59 14.63
C LYS A 66 -27.03 17.49 14.26
N PRO A 67 -27.27 16.22 14.66
CA PRO A 67 -26.39 15.10 14.30
C PRO A 67 -26.38 14.75 12.81
N ASP A 68 -27.55 14.59 12.22
CA ASP A 68 -27.70 14.28 10.80
C ASP A 68 -27.56 15.55 9.95
N PRO A 69 -26.76 15.58 8.87
CA PRO A 69 -26.11 14.43 8.21
C PRO A 69 -24.64 14.19 8.62
N TYR A 70 -24.14 14.93 9.62
CA TYR A 70 -22.71 14.97 9.96
C TYR A 70 -22.20 13.67 10.57
N ASP A 71 -23.03 12.98 11.34
CA ASP A 71 -22.78 11.64 11.86
C ASP A 71 -22.40 10.63 10.75
N LYS A 72 -23.15 10.63 9.64
CA LYS A 72 -22.89 9.78 8.47
C LYS A 72 -21.59 10.13 7.75
N ILE A 73 -21.22 11.42 7.74
CA ILE A 73 -19.94 11.86 7.16
C ILE A 73 -18.78 11.35 8.02
N ILE A 74 -18.90 11.44 9.35
CA ILE A 74 -17.89 10.92 10.29
C ILE A 74 -17.77 9.40 10.16
N GLU A 75 -18.89 8.70 10.04
CA GLU A 75 -18.91 7.25 9.81
C GLU A 75 -18.21 6.88 8.50
N ALA A 76 -18.52 7.58 7.40
CA ALA A 76 -17.87 7.36 6.11
C ALA A 76 -16.36 7.61 6.16
N ALA A 77 -15.92 8.68 6.84
CA ALA A 77 -14.50 8.98 7.05
C ALA A 77 -13.80 7.88 7.87
N THR A 78 -14.45 7.39 8.92
CA THR A 78 -13.94 6.29 9.76
C THR A 78 -13.82 5.00 8.96
N LYS A 79 -14.83 4.69 8.14
CA LYS A 79 -14.82 3.53 7.24
C LYS A 79 -13.68 3.61 6.22
N ALA A 80 -13.43 4.79 5.63
CA ALA A 80 -12.34 4.98 4.69
C ALA A 80 -10.97 4.65 5.31
N VAL A 81 -10.74 5.02 6.58
CA VAL A 81 -9.52 4.65 7.32
C VAL A 81 -9.43 3.14 7.51
N ALA A 82 -10.51 2.48 7.91
CA ALA A 82 -10.54 1.03 8.08
C ALA A 82 -10.27 0.28 6.76
N ASP A 83 -10.85 0.75 5.66
CA ASP A 83 -10.60 0.18 4.32
C ASP A 83 -9.13 0.37 3.92
N ALA A 84 -8.53 1.54 4.19
CA ALA A 84 -7.12 1.79 3.90
C ALA A 84 -6.17 0.90 4.74
N GLN A 85 -6.50 0.66 6.01
CA GLN A 85 -5.76 -0.30 6.86
C GLN A 85 -5.84 -1.73 6.32
N LYS A 86 -7.01 -2.13 5.82
CA LYS A 86 -7.19 -3.44 5.18
C LYS A 86 -6.35 -3.55 3.91
N THR A 87 -6.33 -2.52 3.06
CA THR A 87 -5.46 -2.48 1.88
C THR A 87 -3.99 -2.59 2.28
N PHE A 88 -3.53 -1.84 3.28
CA PHE A 88 -2.15 -1.91 3.77
C PHE A 88 -1.77 -3.31 4.26
N THR A 89 -2.65 -3.94 5.04
CA THR A 89 -2.45 -5.31 5.50
C THR A 89 -2.35 -6.30 4.34
N SER A 90 -3.26 -6.19 3.37
CA SER A 90 -3.27 -7.05 2.18
C SER A 90 -2.01 -6.88 1.34
N VAL A 91 -1.53 -5.65 1.13
CA VAL A 91 -0.29 -5.36 0.40
C VAL A 91 0.90 -5.90 1.17
N GLY A 92 0.97 -5.70 2.49
CA GLY A 92 2.05 -6.24 3.32
C GLY A 92 2.13 -7.77 3.28
N GLN A 93 0.98 -8.45 3.33
CA GLN A 93 0.90 -9.90 3.20
C GLN A 93 1.35 -10.39 1.82
N ALA A 94 0.87 -9.76 0.75
CA ALA A 94 1.24 -10.10 -0.62
C ALA A 94 2.75 -9.87 -0.87
N ALA A 95 3.28 -8.72 -0.42
CA ALA A 95 4.69 -8.38 -0.52
C ALA A 95 5.58 -9.40 0.24
N SER A 96 5.18 -9.77 1.46
CA SER A 96 5.90 -10.80 2.22
C SER A 96 5.85 -12.18 1.55
N GLY A 97 4.70 -12.55 0.97
CA GLY A 97 4.54 -13.79 0.21
C GLY A 97 5.49 -13.85 -0.98
N VAL A 98 5.50 -12.81 -1.81
CA VAL A 98 6.36 -12.74 -3.01
C VAL A 98 7.85 -12.87 -2.66
N VAL A 99 8.32 -12.22 -1.59
CA VAL A 99 9.73 -12.33 -1.16
C VAL A 99 10.06 -13.75 -0.68
N LYS A 100 9.17 -14.38 0.10
CA LYS A 100 9.36 -15.75 0.59
C LYS A 100 9.31 -16.78 -0.54
N ASP A 101 8.38 -16.63 -1.46
CA ASP A 101 8.23 -17.54 -2.60
C ASP A 101 9.46 -17.46 -3.51
N PHE A 102 10.03 -16.26 -3.70
CA PHE A 102 11.26 -16.09 -4.46
C PHE A 102 12.49 -16.67 -3.74
N ASP A 103 12.56 -16.54 -2.40
CA ASP A 103 13.61 -17.17 -1.58
C ASP A 103 13.59 -18.70 -1.71
N ASN A 104 12.39 -19.30 -1.72
CA ASN A 104 12.21 -20.75 -1.87
C ASN A 104 12.49 -21.27 -3.29
N LEU A 105 12.52 -20.38 -4.29
CA LEU A 105 12.83 -20.70 -5.70
C LEU A 105 14.31 -20.55 -6.05
N ALA A 106 15.08 -19.85 -5.20
CA ALA A 106 16.49 -19.49 -5.41
C ALA A 106 17.48 -20.58 -4.96
#